data_AF-H5YD54-F1
#
_entry.id   AF-H5YD54-F1
#
_cell.length_a   1.000
_cell.length_b   1.000
_cell.length_c   1.000
_cell.angle_alpha   90.00
_cell.angle_beta   90.00
_cell.angle_gamma   90.00
#
_symmetry.space_group_name_H-M   'P 1'
#
loop_
_entity.id
_entity.type
_entity.pdbx_description
1 polymer ?
#
loop_
_entity_poly.entity_id
_entity_poly.type
_entity_poly.pdbx_seq_one_letter_code
_entity_poly.pdbx_strand_id
1 'polypeptide(L)'
;MTSRRTEFAAAVLDLLDFIEEKIGEAQQDETSRIGAVGEAAGAVPVLRDRLSENEFVQANFILVLGNVIEERWAPDWWEGFAKMERMEFEQAARDLAGPEGRLAILRKIVAEAGAA
;
A
#
# COMPACT_ATOMS: atom_id res chain seq x y z
N MET A 1 -13.53 22.64 -10.05
CA MET A 1 -12.18 22.07 -9.82
C MET A 1 -12.14 21.09 -8.62
N THR A 2 -13.27 20.51 -8.23
CA THR A 2 -13.39 19.64 -7.03
C THR A 2 -13.53 18.16 -7.35
N SER A 3 -14.31 17.79 -8.39
CA SER A 3 -14.59 16.37 -8.72
C SER A 3 -13.34 15.52 -8.93
N ARG A 4 -12.37 16.01 -9.72
CA ARG A 4 -11.13 15.26 -10.02
C ARG A 4 -10.27 14.93 -8.79
N ARG A 5 -10.19 15.85 -7.81
CA ARG A 5 -9.41 15.60 -6.58
C ARG A 5 -10.10 14.57 -5.69
N THR A 6 -11.43 14.63 -5.61
CA THR A 6 -12.23 13.66 -4.89
C THR A 6 -12.16 12.27 -5.53
N GLU A 7 -12.23 12.19 -6.86
CA GLU A 7 -12.03 10.94 -7.62
C GLU A 7 -10.62 10.36 -7.42
N PHE A 8 -9.59 11.20 -7.41
CA PHE A 8 -8.23 10.79 -7.06
C PHE A 8 -8.14 10.21 -5.64
N ALA A 9 -8.64 10.94 -4.64
CA ALA A 9 -8.54 10.52 -3.25
C ALA A 9 -9.29 9.20 -3.01
N ALA A 10 -10.51 9.09 -3.54
CA ALA A 10 -11.29 7.85 -3.45
C ALA A 10 -10.55 6.66 -4.08
N ALA A 11 -10.04 6.83 -5.30
CA ALA A 11 -9.30 5.76 -5.99
C ALA A 11 -8.03 5.33 -5.24
N VAL A 12 -7.28 6.27 -4.65
CA VAL A 12 -6.08 5.94 -3.87
C VAL A 12 -6.47 5.24 -2.56
N LEU A 13 -7.52 5.70 -1.88
CA LEU A 13 -8.01 5.07 -0.65
C LEU A 13 -8.48 3.63 -0.90
N ASP A 14 -9.24 3.39 -1.98
CA ASP A 14 -9.70 2.05 -2.35
C ASP A 14 -8.52 1.10 -2.61
N LEU A 15 -7.43 1.59 -3.22
CA LEU A 15 -6.21 0.79 -3.44
C LEU A 15 -5.47 0.49 -2.13
N LEU A 16 -5.44 1.44 -1.19
CA LEU A 16 -4.88 1.22 0.14
C LEU A 16 -5.71 0.17 0.92
N ASP A 17 -7.04 0.28 0.86
CA ASP A 17 -7.97 -0.65 1.51
C ASP A 17 -7.78 -2.06 0.95
N PHE A 18 -7.68 -2.20 -0.37
CA PHE A 18 -7.41 -3.47 -1.03
C PHE A 18 -6.06 -4.08 -0.58
N ILE A 19 -5.00 -3.28 -0.53
CA ILE A 19 -3.69 -3.76 -0.05
C ILE A 19 -3.81 -4.22 1.41
N GLU A 20 -4.42 -3.43 2.29
CA GLU A 20 -4.63 -3.79 3.69
C GLU A 20 -5.43 -5.09 3.84
N GLU A 21 -6.51 -5.27 3.08
CA GLU A 21 -7.32 -6.49 3.05
C GLU A 21 -6.46 -7.71 2.72
N LYS A 22 -5.64 -7.62 1.66
CA LYS A 22 -4.77 -8.72 1.23
C LYS A 22 -3.64 -9.02 2.20
N ILE A 23 -3.09 -8.02 2.87
CA ILE A 23 -2.16 -8.27 3.98
C ILE A 23 -2.87 -8.98 5.15
N GLY A 24 -4.11 -8.60 5.45
CA GLY A 24 -4.93 -9.25 6.47
C GLY A 24 -5.22 -10.72 6.14
N GLU A 25 -5.58 -11.03 4.89
CA GLU A 25 -5.75 -12.41 4.41
C GLU A 25 -4.46 -13.23 4.59
N ALA A 26 -3.32 -12.67 4.18
CA ALA A 26 -2.01 -13.31 4.29
C ALA A 26 -1.58 -13.56 5.76
N GLN A 27 -2.05 -12.74 6.70
CA GLN A 27 -1.88 -12.96 8.12
C GLN A 27 -2.78 -14.08 8.65
N GLN A 28 -3.97 -14.30 8.11
CA GLN A 28 -4.89 -15.32 8.63
C GLN A 28 -4.52 -16.74 8.19
N ASP A 29 -4.05 -16.92 6.96
CA ASP A 29 -3.71 -18.24 6.40
C ASP A 29 -2.31 -18.23 5.76
N GLU A 30 -1.44 -19.10 6.27
CA GLU A 30 -0.08 -19.27 5.74
C GLU A 30 -0.07 -19.90 4.35
N THR A 31 -1.06 -20.71 4.00
CA THR A 31 -1.18 -21.35 2.68
C THR A 31 -1.52 -20.33 1.60
N SER A 32 -2.32 -19.33 1.93
CA SER A 32 -2.73 -18.26 1.01
C SER A 32 -1.76 -17.09 0.97
N ARG A 33 -0.79 -16.99 1.90
CA ARG A 33 0.15 -15.86 2.03
C ARG A 33 0.76 -15.42 0.69
N ILE A 34 1.33 -16.36 -0.06
CA ILE A 34 2.00 -16.03 -1.33
C ILE A 34 1.01 -15.44 -2.34
N GLY A 35 -0.20 -15.99 -2.42
CA GLY A 35 -1.24 -15.51 -3.32
C GLY A 35 -1.74 -14.12 -2.91
N ALA A 36 -2.11 -13.95 -1.65
CA ALA A 36 -2.63 -12.69 -1.12
C ALA A 36 -1.58 -11.56 -1.19
N VAL A 37 -0.32 -11.83 -0.82
CA VAL A 37 0.77 -10.85 -0.98
C VAL A 37 1.03 -10.55 -2.45
N GLY A 38 0.89 -11.52 -3.34
CA GLY A 38 0.97 -11.31 -4.79
C GLY A 38 -0.14 -10.39 -5.33
N GLU A 39 -1.38 -10.53 -4.83
CA GLU A 39 -2.49 -9.62 -5.16
C GLU A 39 -2.22 -8.20 -4.67
N ALA A 40 -1.75 -8.03 -3.42
CA ALA A 40 -1.34 -6.74 -2.89
C ALA A 40 -0.23 -6.09 -3.74
N ALA A 41 0.79 -6.86 -4.13
CA ALA A 41 1.86 -6.39 -5.00
C ALA A 41 1.33 -5.97 -6.39
N GLY A 42 0.33 -6.67 -6.92
CA GLY A 42 -0.34 -6.35 -8.18
C GLY A 42 -1.07 -5.01 -8.19
N ALA A 43 -1.48 -4.49 -7.03
CA ALA A 43 -2.10 -3.17 -6.92
C ALA A 43 -1.07 -2.02 -6.98
N VAL A 44 0.21 -2.28 -6.72
CA VAL A 44 1.26 -1.25 -6.63
C VAL A 44 1.45 -0.48 -7.95
N PRO A 45 1.52 -1.11 -9.14
CA PRO A 45 1.61 -0.38 -10.40
C PRO A 45 0.41 0.56 -10.63
N VAL A 46 -0.80 0.11 -10.30
CA VAL A 46 -2.03 0.93 -10.44
C VAL A 46 -1.98 2.12 -9.48
N LEU A 47 -1.59 1.88 -8.22
CA LEU A 47 -1.41 2.93 -7.22
C LEU A 47 -0.40 3.98 -7.70
N ARG A 48 0.74 3.56 -8.24
CA ARG A 48 1.76 4.49 -8.76
C ARG A 48 1.26 5.35 -9.92
N ASP A 49 0.52 4.74 -10.85
CA ASP A 49 -0.08 5.45 -11.97
C ASP A 49 -1.03 6.55 -11.45
N ARG A 50 -1.93 6.21 -10.52
CA ARG A 50 -2.79 7.19 -9.86
C ARG A 50 -2.00 8.28 -9.17
N LEU A 51 -0.98 7.93 -8.38
CA LEU A 51 -0.14 8.90 -7.65
C LEU A 51 0.56 9.91 -8.57
N SER A 52 0.85 9.57 -9.82
CA SER A 52 1.42 10.50 -10.79
C SER A 52 0.53 11.72 -11.08
N GLU A 53 -0.77 11.64 -10.75
CA GLU A 53 -1.72 12.75 -10.88
C GLU A 53 -1.55 13.81 -9.78
N ASN A 54 -0.82 13.52 -8.70
CA ASN A 54 -0.61 14.43 -7.57
C ASN A 54 0.80 14.26 -6.97
N GLU A 55 1.74 15.09 -7.42
CA GLU A 55 3.15 15.07 -7.01
C GLU A 55 3.34 15.19 -5.49
N PHE A 56 2.52 15.99 -4.80
CA PHE A 56 2.62 16.16 -3.35
C PHE A 56 2.29 14.85 -2.62
N VAL A 57 1.19 14.18 -3.01
CA VAL A 57 0.80 12.90 -2.42
C VAL A 57 1.82 11.82 -2.82
N GLN A 58 2.25 11.79 -4.07
CA GLN A 58 3.29 10.87 -4.56
C GLN A 58 4.58 10.95 -3.73
N ALA A 59 5.08 12.16 -3.45
CA ALA A 59 6.29 12.36 -2.65
C ALA A 59 6.14 11.78 -1.24
N ASN A 60 4.98 11.95 -0.60
CA ASN A 60 4.70 11.36 0.70
C ASN A 60 4.68 9.82 0.66
N PHE A 61 4.11 9.23 -0.40
CA PHE A 61 4.15 7.78 -0.59
C PHE A 61 5.57 7.26 -0.73
N ILE A 62 6.41 7.92 -1.53
CA ILE A 62 7.83 7.54 -1.68
C ILE A 62 8.55 7.64 -0.33
N LEU A 63 8.36 8.73 0.42
CA LEU A 63 9.00 8.93 1.71
C LEU A 63 8.60 7.88 2.76
N VAL A 64 7.33 7.45 2.77
CA VAL A 64 6.82 6.51 3.78
C VAL A 64 7.06 5.05 3.38
N LEU A 65 6.92 4.71 2.10
CA LEU A 65 6.98 3.32 1.63
C LEU A 65 8.34 2.92 1.05
N GLY A 66 9.09 3.85 0.46
CA GLY A 66 10.38 3.59 -0.19
C GLY A 66 10.32 2.37 -1.09
N ASN A 67 11.13 1.36 -0.77
CA ASN A 67 11.24 0.10 -1.52
C ASN A 67 9.93 -0.66 -1.74
N VAL A 68 8.88 -0.43 -0.92
CA VAL A 68 7.58 -1.09 -1.09
C VAL A 68 6.84 -0.58 -2.34
N ILE A 69 7.10 0.67 -2.76
CA ILE A 69 6.42 1.32 -3.89
C ILE A 69 7.34 1.68 -5.06
N GLU A 70 8.64 1.85 -4.83
CA GLU A 70 9.57 2.23 -5.89
C GLU A 70 9.74 1.10 -6.92
N GLU A 71 9.50 1.39 -8.21
CA GLU A 71 9.48 0.40 -9.31
C GLU A 71 10.65 -0.58 -9.29
N ARG A 72 11.84 -0.03 -9.05
CA ARG A 72 13.09 -0.74 -9.10
C ARG A 72 13.18 -1.83 -8.02
N TRP A 73 12.54 -1.61 -6.88
CA TRP A 73 12.71 -2.41 -5.67
C TRP A 73 11.44 -3.13 -5.24
N ALA A 74 10.28 -2.66 -5.65
CA ALA A 74 8.99 -3.21 -5.24
C ALA A 74 8.87 -4.70 -5.57
N PRO A 75 9.19 -5.21 -6.78
CA PRO A 75 9.07 -6.63 -7.07
C PRO A 75 9.86 -7.51 -6.08
N ASP A 76 11.14 -7.18 -5.86
CA ASP A 76 12.01 -7.93 -4.95
C ASP A 76 11.53 -7.83 -3.50
N TRP A 77 11.06 -6.65 -3.09
CA TRP A 77 10.55 -6.44 -1.74
C TRP A 77 9.30 -7.27 -1.47
N TRP A 78 8.33 -7.26 -2.38
CA TRP A 78 7.09 -8.02 -2.26
C TRP A 78 7.32 -9.53 -2.32
N GLU A 79 8.23 -9.99 -3.19
CA GLU A 79 8.63 -11.39 -3.24
C GLU A 79 9.30 -11.84 -1.93
N GLY A 80 10.23 -11.03 -1.40
CA GLY A 80 10.88 -11.30 -0.12
C GLY A 80 9.88 -11.32 1.03
N PHE A 81 8.99 -10.33 1.07
CA PHE A 81 7.94 -10.21 2.08
C PHE A 81 7.00 -11.43 2.10
N ALA A 82 6.60 -11.95 0.92
CA ALA A 82 5.76 -13.14 0.82
C ALA A 82 6.42 -14.42 1.38
N LYS A 83 7.76 -14.47 1.39
CA LYS A 83 8.56 -15.64 1.76
C LYS A 83 9.19 -15.54 3.16
N MET A 84 8.96 -14.46 3.88
CA MET A 84 9.44 -14.29 5.25
C MET A 84 8.94 -15.41 6.15
N GLU A 85 9.75 -15.73 7.17
CA GLU A 85 9.32 -16.60 8.26
C GLU A 85 8.12 -16.02 8.98
N ARG A 86 7.23 -16.87 9.51
CA ARG A 86 5.91 -16.44 10.01
C ARG A 86 5.96 -15.25 10.98
N MET A 87 6.83 -15.31 11.97
CA MET A 87 6.97 -14.25 12.99
C MET A 87 7.49 -12.94 12.39
N GLU A 88 8.41 -13.02 11.43
CA GLU A 88 8.97 -11.85 10.74
C GLU A 88 7.90 -11.21 9.84
N PHE A 89 7.17 -12.05 9.09
CA PHE A 89 6.05 -11.63 8.26
C PHE A 89 5.00 -10.88 9.08
N GLU A 90 4.56 -11.44 10.21
CA GLU A 90 3.56 -10.80 11.06
C GLU A 90 4.00 -9.43 11.56
N GLN A 91 5.28 -9.29 11.93
CA GLN A 91 5.83 -8.00 12.36
C GLN A 91 5.84 -7.00 11.20
N ALA A 92 6.39 -7.38 10.05
CA ALA A 92 6.46 -6.53 8.87
C ALA A 92 5.05 -6.15 8.35
N ALA A 93 4.09 -7.08 8.42
CA ALA A 93 2.69 -6.85 8.09
C ALA A 93 2.03 -5.85 9.04
N ARG A 94 2.31 -5.92 10.36
CA ARG A 94 1.85 -4.90 11.32
C ARG A 94 2.46 -3.53 11.05
N ASP A 95 3.75 -3.46 10.75
CA ASP A 95 4.44 -2.20 10.46
C ASP A 95 3.95 -1.57 9.13
N LEU A 96 3.49 -2.39 8.18
CA LEU A 96 2.90 -1.93 6.93
C LEU A 96 1.42 -1.54 7.10
N ALA A 97 0.57 -2.49 7.47
CA ALA A 97 -0.89 -2.42 7.39
C ALA A 97 -1.59 -2.39 8.77
N GLY A 98 -0.85 -2.32 9.88
CA GLY A 98 -1.45 -2.19 11.21
C GLY A 98 -2.13 -0.83 11.42
N PRO A 99 -2.88 -0.67 12.53
CA PRO A 99 -3.62 0.58 12.84
C PRO A 99 -2.74 1.83 12.91
N GLU A 100 -1.47 1.67 13.27
CA GLU A 100 -0.44 2.72 13.31
C GLU A 100 0.65 2.51 12.24
N GLY A 101 0.41 1.59 11.31
CA GLY A 101 1.33 1.24 10.25
C GLY A 101 1.44 2.32 9.18
N ARG A 102 2.35 2.09 8.23
CA ARG A 102 2.64 3.02 7.14
C ARG A 102 1.41 3.35 6.27
N LEU A 103 0.54 2.38 6.00
CA LEU A 103 -0.67 2.62 5.20
C LEU A 103 -1.68 3.54 5.91
N ALA A 104 -1.81 3.41 7.23
CA ALA A 104 -2.65 4.30 8.03
C ALA A 104 -2.17 5.76 8.04
N ILE A 105 -0.85 5.98 7.98
CA ILE A 105 -0.27 7.33 7.84
C ILE A 105 -0.66 7.93 6.48
N LEU A 106 -0.50 7.15 5.41
CA LEU A 106 -0.82 7.60 4.05
C LEU A 106 -2.30 7.88 3.85
N ARG A 107 -3.18 7.08 4.46
CA ARG A 107 -4.63 7.32 4.47
C ARG A 107 -4.98 8.72 4.96
N LYS A 108 -4.33 9.20 6.03
CA LYS A 108 -4.53 10.56 6.57
C LYS A 108 -4.12 11.62 5.55
N ILE A 109 -2.95 11.46 4.94
CA ILE A 109 -2.40 12.39 3.94
C ILE A 109 -3.33 12.48 2.72
N VAL A 110 -3.84 11.35 2.23
CA VAL A 110 -4.75 11.30 1.08
C VAL A 110 -6.10 11.95 1.41
N ALA A 111 -6.64 11.69 2.60
CA ALA A 111 -7.89 12.29 3.06
C ALA A 111 -7.77 13.83 3.18
N GLU A 112 -6.66 14.33 3.72
CA GLU A 112 -6.37 15.77 3.81
C GLU A 112 -6.22 16.40 2.42
N ALA A 113 -5.51 15.73 1.49
CA ALA A 113 -5.33 16.22 0.13
C ALA A 113 -6.64 16.23 -0.69
N GLY A 114 -7.58 15.33 -0.39
CA GLY A 114 -8.91 15.30 -1.02
C GLY A 114 -9.89 16.34 -0.47
N ALA A 115 -9.67 16.83 0.76
CA ALA A 115 -10.50 17.84 1.41
C ALA A 115 -10.11 19.30 1.05
N ALA A 116 -8.94 19.50 0.44
CA ALA A 116 -8.36 20.80 0.06
C ALA A 116 -8.60 21.20 -1.42
#